data_AF-A0A1H5Z1T8-F1
#
_entry.id   AF-A0A1H5Z1T8-F1
#
_cell.length_a   1.000
_cell.length_b   1.000
_cell.length_c   1.000
_cell.angle_alpha   90.00
_cell.angle_beta   90.00
_cell.angle_gamma   90.00
#
_symmetry.space_group_name_H-M   'P 1'
#
loop_
_entity.id
_entity.type
_entity.pdbx_description
1 polymer ?
#
loop_
_entity_poly.entity_id
_entity_poly.type
_entity_poly.pdbx_seq_one_letter_code
_entity_poly.pdbx_strand_id
1 'polypeptide(L)'
;MTRVIHTGDTHLGYQQYHSPARREDFLDAFEQVIDDAVSADVDAVVHAGDLFHDRRPELRDLLGTIRVLRRLSEANIPFLAVVGNHESTRGGQWLDLFENLGLGERLGAEPRTVGDTAFYGLDHVPKSRRADLDYDFEPHDAAHAALVSHGLFTPFAHADWETETVLAESNVDFDAVLLGDNHAPGIETVDGAWVTYCGSTERASAAEEDARGYNLVTFGGTGDGAEGEPPQAADGDLPPVDIRRRTLDTRPFVFVSVELAESEGAERVHEQLRQRDVEGAVVVVEVTGGGDPVTPASIEESLTERGALVARVTDRREQETDAEFDVSFADPDDAVEERVRELGLSSAALDVDETIRASKTADSNVREAVEERVSDLLETDRDAFSPAPDASDADDTEGDIDDGTEDDDVDDGIEDDVDDDTEDDEFGDDTESVDGAAAGDVDVGDVGADDTGDSDDTAGTDDVGDDSTGDAGTTDGQVTMGDF
;
A
#
# COMPACT_ATOMS: atom_id res chain seq x y z
N MET A 1 38.34 -6.78 -7.38
CA MET A 1 37.50 -6.65 -6.16
C MET A 1 36.42 -5.65 -6.49
N THR A 2 35.17 -6.04 -6.32
CA THR A 2 34.00 -5.22 -6.65
C THR A 2 33.12 -5.13 -5.41
N ARG A 3 32.78 -3.93 -4.96
CA ARG A 3 31.97 -3.69 -3.77
C ARG A 3 30.71 -2.93 -4.14
N VAL A 4 29.55 -3.49 -3.82
CA VAL A 4 28.25 -2.92 -4.16
C VAL A 4 27.35 -2.86 -2.94
N ILE A 5 26.40 -1.93 -2.95
CA ILE A 5 25.25 -1.99 -2.04
C ILE A 5 24.14 -2.79 -2.72
N HIS A 6 23.66 -3.82 -2.05
CA HIS A 6 22.42 -4.52 -2.38
C HIS A 6 21.30 -4.00 -1.47
N THR A 7 20.34 -3.33 -2.09
CA THR A 7 19.12 -2.78 -1.47
C THR A 7 17.90 -3.17 -2.30
N GLY A 8 16.70 -2.96 -1.79
CA GLY A 8 15.44 -3.30 -2.44
C GLY A 8 14.28 -2.88 -1.57
N ASP A 9 13.05 -3.08 -2.05
CA ASP A 9 11.83 -2.90 -1.24
C ASP A 9 11.79 -1.53 -0.53
N THR A 10 12.13 -0.46 -1.26
CA THR A 10 12.14 0.90 -0.71
C THR A 10 10.76 1.52 -0.64
N HIS A 11 9.82 1.04 -1.46
CA HIS A 11 8.40 1.44 -1.42
C HIS A 11 8.19 2.96 -1.39
N LEU A 12 8.92 3.70 -2.23
CA LEU A 12 8.81 5.16 -2.31
C LEU A 12 7.38 5.57 -2.64
N GLY A 13 6.88 6.57 -1.92
CA GLY A 13 5.51 7.05 -2.01
C GLY A 13 4.54 6.37 -1.03
N TYR A 14 4.94 5.32 -0.33
CA TYR A 14 4.05 4.63 0.60
C TYR A 14 3.64 5.52 1.78
N GLN A 15 2.35 5.86 1.84
CA GLN A 15 1.79 6.68 2.92
C GLN A 15 1.20 5.79 4.02
N GLN A 16 2.09 5.08 4.72
CA GLN A 16 1.72 4.19 5.81
C GLN A 16 0.89 4.93 6.88
N TYR A 17 -0.23 4.34 7.28
CA TYR A 17 -1.20 4.92 8.24
C TYR A 17 -1.77 6.27 7.81
N HIS A 18 -1.82 6.54 6.50
CA HIS A 18 -2.22 7.82 5.92
C HIS A 18 -1.39 9.03 6.41
N SER A 19 -0.20 8.78 6.98
CA SER A 19 0.68 9.83 7.51
C SER A 19 1.63 10.36 6.43
N PRO A 20 1.58 11.66 6.08
CA PRO A 20 2.55 12.27 5.16
C PRO A 20 3.99 12.14 5.66
N ALA A 21 4.21 12.23 6.97
CA ALA A 21 5.53 12.05 7.58
C ALA A 21 6.05 10.61 7.38
N ARG A 22 5.17 9.60 7.42
CA ARG A 22 5.57 8.22 7.10
C ARG A 22 6.02 8.06 5.66
N ARG A 23 5.37 8.74 4.72
CA ARG A 23 5.80 8.75 3.31
C ARG A 23 7.20 9.36 3.13
N GLU A 24 7.49 10.44 3.85
CA GLU A 24 8.82 11.05 3.85
C GLU A 24 9.88 10.10 4.41
N ASP A 25 9.57 9.33 5.45
CA ASP A 25 10.53 8.38 6.02
C ASP A 25 11.03 7.32 5.03
N PHE A 26 10.17 6.84 4.10
CA PHE A 26 10.60 5.91 3.05
C PHE A 26 11.64 6.55 2.11
N LEU A 27 11.43 7.83 1.77
CA LEU A 27 12.41 8.59 0.98
C LEU A 27 13.69 8.84 1.78
N ASP A 28 13.58 9.26 3.03
CA ASP A 28 14.72 9.54 3.91
C ASP A 28 15.57 8.27 4.14
N ALA A 29 14.94 7.11 4.31
CA ALA A 29 15.63 5.84 4.43
C ALA A 29 16.42 5.49 3.15
N PHE A 30 15.83 5.71 1.97
CA PHE A 30 16.53 5.49 0.70
C PHE A 30 17.65 6.51 0.48
N GLU A 31 17.46 7.77 0.88
CA GLU A 31 18.50 8.79 0.88
C GLU A 31 19.69 8.37 1.73
N GLN A 32 19.48 7.83 2.93
CA GLN A 32 20.55 7.29 3.78
C GLN A 32 21.36 6.18 3.08
N VAL A 33 20.69 5.27 2.35
CA VAL A 33 21.39 4.23 1.56
C VAL A 33 22.31 4.86 0.51
N ILE A 34 21.85 5.92 -0.15
CA ILE A 34 22.63 6.62 -1.17
C ILE A 34 23.78 7.43 -0.54
N ASP A 35 23.56 8.05 0.60
CA ASP A 35 24.60 8.74 1.37
C ASP A 35 25.72 7.80 1.75
N ASP A 36 25.35 6.61 2.22
CA ASP A 36 26.29 5.54 2.56
C ASP A 36 27.01 5.03 1.31
N ALA A 37 26.32 4.85 0.18
CA ALA A 37 26.92 4.44 -1.09
C ALA A 37 28.03 5.41 -1.53
N VAL A 38 27.73 6.71 -1.52
CA VAL A 38 28.67 7.76 -1.90
C VAL A 38 29.81 7.88 -0.88
N SER A 39 29.50 7.80 0.41
CA SER A 39 30.51 7.92 1.48
C SER A 39 31.46 6.73 1.51
N ALA A 40 30.96 5.53 1.21
CA ALA A 40 31.75 4.31 1.17
C ALA A 40 32.51 4.12 -0.15
N ASP A 41 32.25 4.92 -1.18
CA ASP A 41 32.84 4.79 -2.53
C ASP A 41 32.64 3.35 -3.05
N VAL A 42 31.37 2.96 -3.17
CA VAL A 42 30.98 1.66 -3.74
C VAL A 42 30.99 1.72 -5.26
N ASP A 43 31.25 0.59 -5.90
CA ASP A 43 31.35 0.50 -7.36
C ASP A 43 29.97 0.53 -8.05
N ALA A 44 28.90 0.18 -7.32
CA ALA A 44 27.52 0.29 -7.77
C ALA A 44 26.51 0.22 -6.61
N VAL A 45 25.30 0.72 -6.85
CA VAL A 45 24.11 0.39 -6.07
C VAL A 45 23.24 -0.55 -6.89
N VAL A 46 22.86 -1.69 -6.30
CA VAL A 46 22.03 -2.73 -6.90
C VAL A 46 20.70 -2.76 -6.16
N HIS A 47 19.62 -2.43 -6.86
CA HIS A 47 18.25 -2.38 -6.34
C HIS A 47 17.43 -3.59 -6.81
N ALA A 48 17.06 -4.48 -5.90
CA ALA A 48 16.40 -5.74 -6.21
C ALA A 48 14.87 -5.62 -6.39
N GLY A 49 14.40 -4.53 -7.00
CA GLY A 49 12.97 -4.26 -7.24
C GLY A 49 12.20 -3.63 -6.09
N ASP A 50 10.96 -3.23 -6.39
CA ASP A 50 10.04 -2.47 -5.52
C ASP A 50 10.62 -1.12 -5.06
N LEU A 51 11.16 -0.35 -6.01
CA LEU A 51 11.59 1.02 -5.76
C LEU A 51 10.37 1.89 -5.37
N PHE A 52 9.26 1.75 -6.10
CA PHE A 52 7.99 2.42 -5.78
C PHE A 52 6.95 1.48 -5.16
N HIS A 53 6.14 2.02 -4.25
CA HIS A 53 5.02 1.28 -3.65
C HIS A 53 3.84 1.10 -4.62
N ASP A 54 3.57 2.12 -5.42
CA ASP A 54 2.44 2.14 -6.35
C ASP A 54 2.92 2.05 -7.80
N ARG A 55 2.12 1.41 -8.65
CA ARG A 55 2.34 1.39 -10.11
C ARG A 55 2.27 2.77 -10.75
N ARG A 56 1.69 3.74 -10.03
CA ARG A 56 1.52 5.14 -10.45
C ARG A 56 1.99 6.06 -9.31
N PRO A 57 3.32 6.13 -9.06
CA PRO A 57 3.89 7.06 -8.08
C PRO A 57 3.48 8.50 -8.40
N GLU A 58 3.36 9.32 -7.38
CA GLU A 58 3.04 10.73 -7.57
C GLU A 58 4.26 11.50 -8.05
N LEU A 59 4.02 12.70 -8.61
CA LEU A 59 5.08 13.56 -9.11
C LEU A 59 6.16 13.86 -8.05
N ARG A 60 5.77 14.01 -6.77
CA ARG A 60 6.71 14.25 -5.68
C ARG A 60 7.69 13.09 -5.47
N ASP A 61 7.23 11.84 -5.58
CA ASP A 61 8.08 10.67 -5.38
C ASP A 61 9.05 10.50 -6.56
N LEU A 62 8.56 10.74 -7.78
CA LEU A 62 9.39 10.75 -8.98
C LEU A 62 10.49 11.82 -8.88
N LEU A 63 10.13 13.05 -8.50
CA LEU A 63 11.09 14.13 -8.31
C LEU A 63 12.04 13.89 -7.14
N GLY A 64 11.57 13.24 -6.06
CA GLY A 64 12.41 12.76 -4.96
C GLY A 64 13.45 11.78 -5.47
N THR A 65 13.01 10.70 -6.10
CA THR A 65 13.86 9.66 -6.69
C THR A 65 14.90 10.23 -7.65
N ILE A 66 14.50 11.13 -8.57
CA ILE A 66 15.43 11.79 -9.51
C ILE A 66 16.51 12.58 -8.75
N ARG A 67 16.15 13.28 -7.66
CA ARG A 67 17.13 14.01 -6.84
C ARG A 67 18.11 13.05 -6.18
N VAL A 68 17.62 11.95 -5.63
CA VAL A 68 18.44 10.91 -4.99
C VAL A 68 19.41 10.27 -5.99
N LEU A 69 18.90 9.79 -7.13
CA LEU A 69 19.72 9.12 -8.14
C LEU A 69 20.73 10.04 -8.82
N ARG A 70 20.45 11.35 -8.94
CA ARG A 70 21.43 12.32 -9.43
C ARG A 70 22.68 12.37 -8.57
N ARG A 71 22.57 12.17 -7.26
CA ARG A 71 23.72 12.17 -6.34
C ARG A 71 24.64 10.98 -6.62
N LEU A 72 24.09 9.80 -6.92
CA LEU A 72 24.86 8.64 -7.39
C LEU A 72 25.54 8.92 -8.72
N SER A 73 24.78 9.48 -9.69
CA SER A 73 25.30 9.84 -11.01
C SER A 73 26.47 10.84 -10.92
N GLU A 74 26.35 11.87 -10.07
CA GLU A 74 27.41 12.86 -9.81
C GLU A 74 28.65 12.24 -9.15
N ALA A 75 28.47 11.20 -8.34
CA ALA A 75 29.55 10.39 -7.75
C ALA A 75 30.14 9.35 -8.74
N ASN A 76 29.57 9.20 -9.94
CA ASN A 76 29.90 8.15 -10.92
C ASN A 76 29.64 6.72 -10.40
N ILE A 77 28.65 6.56 -9.52
CA ILE A 77 28.20 5.27 -9.01
C ILE A 77 26.95 4.87 -9.81
N PRO A 78 27.01 3.80 -10.63
CA PRO A 78 25.85 3.33 -11.38
C PRO A 78 24.77 2.77 -10.44
N PHE A 79 23.52 3.05 -10.76
CA PHE A 79 22.34 2.45 -10.14
C PHE A 79 21.80 1.36 -11.05
N LEU A 80 21.90 0.11 -10.62
CA LEU A 80 21.47 -1.07 -11.35
C LEU A 80 20.20 -1.62 -10.69
N ALA A 81 19.16 -1.93 -11.45
CA ALA A 81 17.90 -2.34 -10.84
C ALA A 81 17.13 -3.38 -11.66
N VAL A 82 16.30 -4.17 -10.98
CA VAL A 82 15.24 -4.99 -11.59
C VAL A 82 13.87 -4.44 -11.20
N VAL A 83 12.82 -4.83 -11.92
CA VAL A 83 11.44 -4.40 -11.69
C VAL A 83 10.76 -5.36 -10.71
N GLY A 84 10.19 -4.82 -9.64
CA GLY A 84 9.39 -5.59 -8.68
C GLY A 84 7.92 -5.79 -9.08
N ASN A 85 7.15 -6.44 -8.21
CA ASN A 85 5.71 -6.70 -8.42
C ASN A 85 4.85 -5.43 -8.26
N HIS A 86 5.28 -4.47 -7.45
CA HIS A 86 4.57 -3.20 -7.25
C HIS A 86 4.76 -2.21 -8.41
N GLU A 87 5.82 -2.40 -9.21
CA GLU A 87 6.24 -1.44 -10.21
C GLU A 87 5.84 -1.83 -11.63
N SER A 88 5.48 -3.09 -11.82
CA SER A 88 5.11 -3.68 -13.11
C SER A 88 3.89 -2.98 -13.71
N THR A 89 4.09 -2.11 -14.71
CA THR A 89 2.99 -1.47 -15.45
C THR A 89 2.69 -2.14 -16.79
N ARG A 90 1.47 -1.92 -17.32
CA ARG A 90 1.02 -2.46 -18.63
C ARG A 90 1.61 -1.71 -19.85
N GLY A 91 2.34 -0.61 -19.67
CA GLY A 91 2.75 0.29 -20.77
C GLY A 91 4.21 0.74 -20.81
N GLY A 92 4.99 0.52 -19.75
CA GLY A 92 6.40 0.90 -19.64
C GLY A 92 6.85 0.94 -18.18
N GLN A 93 8.11 0.64 -17.89
CA GLN A 93 8.59 0.57 -16.50
C GLN A 93 9.15 1.91 -16.05
N TRP A 94 9.01 2.24 -14.76
CA TRP A 94 9.61 3.47 -14.20
C TRP A 94 11.13 3.48 -14.32
N LEU A 95 11.77 2.31 -14.27
CA LEU A 95 13.19 2.16 -14.55
C LEU A 95 13.55 2.63 -15.97
N ASP A 96 12.70 2.40 -16.97
CA ASP A 96 12.94 2.84 -18.34
C ASP A 96 13.02 4.39 -18.42
N LEU A 97 12.27 5.11 -17.58
CA LEU A 97 12.37 6.57 -17.46
C LEU A 97 13.74 6.97 -16.90
N PHE A 98 14.20 6.34 -15.82
CA PHE A 98 15.49 6.68 -15.21
C PHE A 98 16.67 6.33 -16.12
N GLU A 99 16.55 5.24 -16.88
CA GLU A 99 17.53 4.88 -17.91
C GLU A 99 17.62 5.94 -19.00
N ASN A 100 16.49 6.41 -19.52
CA ASN A 100 16.45 7.52 -20.49
C ASN A 100 17.04 8.84 -19.96
N LEU A 101 17.00 9.04 -18.63
CA LEU A 101 17.61 10.18 -17.97
C LEU A 101 19.10 9.96 -17.62
N GLY A 102 19.64 8.76 -17.85
CA GLY A 102 21.00 8.38 -17.47
C GLY A 102 21.21 8.27 -15.95
N LEU A 103 20.16 7.95 -15.21
CA LEU A 103 20.13 7.87 -13.75
C LEU A 103 20.08 6.44 -13.21
N GLY A 104 19.79 5.46 -14.06
CA GLY A 104 19.76 4.04 -13.69
C GLY A 104 19.90 3.14 -14.91
N GLU A 105 20.13 1.85 -14.69
CA GLU A 105 20.20 0.82 -15.72
C GLU A 105 19.34 -0.36 -15.27
N ARG A 106 18.40 -0.80 -16.11
CA ARG A 106 17.62 -2.02 -15.84
C ARG A 106 18.44 -3.25 -16.20
N LEU A 107 18.61 -4.15 -15.25
CA LEU A 107 19.31 -5.41 -15.45
C LEU A 107 18.41 -6.42 -16.17
N GLY A 108 19.00 -7.26 -17.01
CA GLY A 108 18.30 -8.31 -17.75
C GLY A 108 19.22 -9.49 -18.08
N ALA A 109 18.93 -10.17 -19.19
CA ALA A 109 19.73 -11.29 -19.68
C ALA A 109 21.13 -10.85 -20.17
N GLU A 110 21.28 -9.60 -20.62
CA GLU A 110 22.57 -9.00 -20.95
C GLU A 110 23.27 -8.50 -19.68
N PRO A 111 24.54 -8.89 -19.42
CA PRO A 111 25.22 -8.51 -18.20
C PRO A 111 25.67 -7.06 -18.19
N ARG A 112 25.49 -6.39 -17.05
CA ARG A 112 26.23 -5.18 -16.74
C ARG A 112 27.49 -5.52 -15.94
N THR A 113 28.66 -5.29 -16.52
CA THR A 113 29.93 -5.48 -15.80
C THR A 113 30.28 -4.26 -14.96
N VAL A 114 30.58 -4.49 -13.68
CA VAL A 114 31.14 -3.51 -12.74
C VAL A 114 32.37 -4.13 -12.10
N GLY A 115 33.53 -3.48 -12.24
CA GLY A 115 34.80 -4.06 -11.83
C GLY A 115 35.06 -5.41 -12.52
N ASP A 116 35.26 -6.46 -11.74
CA ASP A 116 35.45 -7.83 -12.22
C ASP A 116 34.18 -8.72 -12.04
N THR A 117 33.00 -8.10 -11.91
CA THR A 117 31.73 -8.80 -11.66
C THR A 117 30.68 -8.47 -12.71
N ALA A 118 30.03 -9.48 -13.27
CA ALA A 118 28.87 -9.35 -14.16
C ALA A 118 27.56 -9.41 -13.34
N PHE A 119 26.69 -8.41 -13.51
CA PHE A 119 25.37 -8.37 -12.90
C PHE A 119 24.30 -8.63 -13.94
N TYR A 120 23.43 -9.59 -13.65
CA TYR A 120 22.28 -9.98 -14.45
C TYR A 120 20.99 -9.65 -13.72
N GLY A 121 19.89 -9.54 -14.46
CA GLY A 121 18.58 -9.21 -13.91
C GLY A 121 17.51 -10.18 -14.33
N LEU A 122 16.65 -10.52 -13.38
CA LEU A 122 15.40 -11.22 -13.60
C LEU A 122 14.29 -10.48 -12.85
N ASP A 123 13.52 -9.67 -13.59
CA ASP A 123 12.36 -8.97 -13.02
C ASP A 123 11.36 -9.94 -12.38
N HIS A 124 10.48 -9.41 -11.55
CA HIS A 124 9.39 -10.20 -10.98
C HIS A 124 8.55 -10.88 -12.07
N VAL A 125 8.38 -12.20 -11.91
CA VAL A 125 7.52 -13.03 -12.77
C VAL A 125 6.41 -13.68 -11.95
N PRO A 126 5.12 -13.46 -12.30
CA PRO A 126 4.00 -14.15 -11.66
C PRO A 126 4.12 -15.67 -11.81
N LYS A 127 3.70 -16.42 -10.77
CA LYS A 127 3.76 -17.90 -10.73
C LYS A 127 3.33 -18.59 -12.02
N SER A 128 2.25 -18.11 -12.64
CA SER A 128 1.68 -18.69 -13.85
C SER A 128 2.58 -18.61 -15.09
N ARG A 129 3.59 -17.73 -15.08
CA ARG A 129 4.52 -17.52 -16.21
C ARG A 129 5.94 -18.01 -15.93
N ARG A 130 6.24 -18.47 -14.71
CA ARG A 130 7.60 -18.91 -14.35
C ARG A 130 8.05 -20.17 -15.09
N ALA A 131 7.10 -21.03 -15.48
CA ALA A 131 7.39 -22.25 -16.25
C ALA A 131 7.86 -21.98 -17.69
N ASP A 132 7.66 -20.75 -18.19
CA ASP A 132 8.06 -20.34 -19.54
C ASP A 132 9.43 -19.62 -19.54
N LEU A 133 10.15 -19.59 -18.41
CA LEU A 133 11.46 -18.96 -18.29
C LEU A 133 12.56 -19.91 -18.76
N ASP A 134 13.41 -19.43 -19.66
CA ASP A 134 14.52 -20.22 -20.23
C ASP A 134 15.84 -20.09 -19.43
N TYR A 135 15.94 -19.09 -18.54
CA TYR A 135 17.16 -18.74 -17.78
C TYR A 135 18.44 -18.67 -18.64
N ASP A 136 18.28 -18.22 -19.89
CA ASP A 136 19.38 -18.03 -20.83
C ASP A 136 19.94 -16.61 -20.71
N PHE A 137 21.17 -16.50 -20.24
CA PHE A 137 21.90 -15.26 -20.01
C PHE A 137 23.06 -15.12 -21.01
N GLU A 138 23.33 -13.90 -21.48
CA GLU A 138 24.43 -13.68 -22.41
C GLU A 138 25.79 -13.93 -21.73
N PRO A 139 26.77 -14.53 -22.42
CA PRO A 139 28.08 -14.83 -21.83
C PRO A 139 28.84 -13.59 -21.33
N HIS A 140 29.67 -13.77 -20.30
CA HIS A 140 30.57 -12.74 -19.79
C HIS A 140 32.02 -13.22 -19.66
N ASP A 141 32.95 -12.26 -19.61
CA ASP A 141 34.38 -12.51 -19.33
C ASP A 141 34.78 -12.11 -17.89
N ALA A 142 33.84 -11.63 -17.07
CA ALA A 142 34.06 -11.22 -15.69
C ALA A 142 34.46 -12.42 -14.80
N ALA A 143 35.20 -12.16 -13.72
CA ALA A 143 35.65 -13.21 -12.79
C ALA A 143 34.53 -13.74 -11.89
N HIS A 144 33.52 -12.90 -11.66
CA HIS A 144 32.36 -13.21 -10.84
C HIS A 144 31.05 -12.90 -11.57
N ALA A 145 29.97 -13.56 -11.18
CA ALA A 145 28.63 -13.28 -11.68
C ALA A 145 27.61 -13.21 -10.53
N ALA A 146 26.66 -12.29 -10.65
CA ALA A 146 25.56 -12.16 -9.72
C ALA A 146 24.22 -12.01 -10.46
N LEU A 147 23.20 -12.73 -10.00
CA LEU A 147 21.82 -12.58 -10.46
C LEU A 147 21.07 -11.68 -9.49
N VAL A 148 20.40 -10.65 -10.00
CA VAL A 148 19.50 -9.80 -9.23
C VAL A 148 18.07 -10.18 -9.59
N SER A 149 17.22 -10.45 -8.60
CA SER A 149 15.83 -10.84 -8.87
C SER A 149 14.86 -10.40 -7.79
N HIS A 150 13.56 -10.47 -8.09
CA HIS A 150 12.49 -10.05 -7.23
C HIS A 150 11.39 -11.12 -7.16
N GLY A 151 11.17 -11.67 -5.98
CA GLY A 151 10.23 -12.77 -5.74
C GLY A 151 10.56 -13.52 -4.44
N LEU A 152 9.76 -14.53 -4.08
CA LEU A 152 9.95 -15.35 -2.87
C LEU A 152 10.70 -16.66 -3.21
N PHE A 153 11.99 -16.70 -2.92
CA PHE A 153 12.93 -17.75 -3.31
C PHE A 153 13.32 -18.66 -2.13
N THR A 154 13.54 -19.95 -2.41
CA THR A 154 14.04 -20.91 -1.41
C THR A 154 15.48 -20.56 -0.97
N PRO A 155 15.89 -20.90 0.27
CA PRO A 155 15.18 -21.68 1.29
C PRO A 155 14.43 -20.82 2.32
N PHE A 156 14.12 -19.56 2.00
CA PHE A 156 13.52 -18.63 2.95
C PHE A 156 12.06 -18.96 3.25
N ALA A 157 11.55 -18.42 4.37
CA ALA A 157 10.16 -18.61 4.76
C ALA A 157 9.21 -18.06 3.68
N HIS A 158 8.08 -18.73 3.47
CA HIS A 158 7.06 -18.39 2.47
C HIS A 158 7.53 -18.44 1.01
N ALA A 159 8.72 -18.98 0.75
CA ALA A 159 9.24 -19.19 -0.60
C ALA A 159 8.31 -20.02 -1.48
N ASP A 160 8.22 -19.63 -2.74
CA ASP A 160 7.43 -20.30 -3.77
C ASP A 160 8.13 -20.37 -5.13
N TRP A 161 9.40 -19.97 -5.18
CA TRP A 161 10.29 -20.07 -6.33
C TRP A 161 11.55 -20.82 -5.90
N GLU A 162 11.85 -21.94 -6.56
CA GLU A 162 13.01 -22.77 -6.21
C GLU A 162 14.30 -22.16 -6.78
N THR A 163 15.17 -21.67 -5.90
CA THR A 163 16.49 -21.14 -6.25
C THR A 163 17.37 -22.21 -6.89
N GLU A 164 17.29 -23.44 -6.40
CA GLU A 164 17.98 -24.61 -6.96
C GLU A 164 17.66 -24.78 -8.45
N THR A 165 16.37 -24.65 -8.82
CA THR A 165 15.92 -24.77 -10.20
C THR A 165 16.46 -23.62 -11.06
N VAL A 166 16.40 -22.37 -10.55
CA VAL A 166 16.97 -21.22 -11.27
C VAL A 166 18.46 -21.40 -11.52
N LEU A 167 19.23 -21.79 -10.50
CA LEU A 167 20.68 -21.99 -10.63
C LEU A 167 21.02 -23.16 -11.56
N ALA A 168 20.27 -24.27 -11.48
CA ALA A 168 20.52 -25.46 -12.30
C ALA A 168 20.14 -25.30 -13.77
N GLU A 169 19.12 -24.50 -14.07
CA GLU A 169 18.66 -24.23 -15.44
C GLU A 169 19.41 -23.06 -16.10
N SER A 170 20.05 -22.21 -15.30
CA SER A 170 20.87 -21.10 -15.81
C SER A 170 22.10 -21.58 -16.57
N ASN A 171 22.40 -20.93 -17.69
CA ASN A 171 23.61 -21.18 -18.47
C ASN A 171 24.87 -20.47 -17.92
N VAL A 172 24.72 -19.65 -16.87
CA VAL A 172 25.78 -18.93 -16.16
C VAL A 172 25.84 -19.41 -14.71
N ASP A 173 27.05 -19.70 -14.23
CA ASP A 173 27.30 -20.02 -12.82
C ASP A 173 27.35 -18.72 -11.99
N PHE A 174 26.39 -18.53 -11.09
CA PHE A 174 26.32 -17.33 -10.23
C PHE A 174 27.05 -17.54 -8.89
N ASP A 175 27.89 -16.59 -8.48
CA ASP A 175 28.48 -16.55 -7.14
C ASP A 175 27.48 -16.05 -6.09
N ALA A 176 26.54 -15.21 -6.49
CA ALA A 176 25.52 -14.64 -5.62
C ALA A 176 24.19 -14.38 -6.34
N VAL A 177 23.10 -14.51 -5.59
CA VAL A 177 21.73 -14.16 -5.97
C VAL A 177 21.26 -13.09 -4.98
N LEU A 178 21.01 -11.89 -5.50
CA LEU A 178 20.63 -10.69 -4.75
C LEU A 178 19.12 -10.46 -4.93
N LEU A 179 18.36 -10.66 -3.86
CA LEU A 179 16.90 -10.74 -3.91
C LEU A 179 16.20 -9.59 -3.17
N GLY A 180 15.06 -9.18 -3.72
CA GLY A 180 14.02 -8.35 -3.09
C GLY A 180 12.65 -9.07 -3.12
N ASP A 181 11.61 -8.44 -2.56
CA ASP A 181 10.23 -8.91 -2.27
C ASP A 181 10.06 -9.31 -0.80
N ASN A 182 11.00 -10.08 -0.24
CA ASN A 182 10.95 -10.41 1.18
C ASN A 182 11.53 -9.29 2.04
N HIS A 183 10.66 -8.60 2.77
CA HIS A 183 11.04 -7.52 3.67
C HIS A 183 11.86 -7.98 4.89
N ALA A 184 11.89 -9.28 5.19
CA ALA A 184 12.79 -9.84 6.19
C ALA A 184 14.18 -10.10 5.58
N PRO A 185 15.25 -9.49 6.11
CA PRO A 185 16.59 -9.74 5.60
C PRO A 185 17.02 -11.18 5.88
N GLY A 186 17.82 -11.75 4.99
CA GLY A 186 18.27 -13.13 5.10
C GLY A 186 19.51 -13.41 4.25
N ILE A 187 20.36 -14.33 4.70
CA ILE A 187 21.55 -14.77 3.97
C ILE A 187 21.65 -16.28 4.12
N GLU A 188 21.63 -16.99 3.00
CA GLU A 188 21.72 -18.44 2.91
C GLU A 188 22.67 -18.83 1.77
N THR A 189 22.94 -20.12 1.62
CA THR A 189 23.72 -20.66 0.49
C THR A 189 22.98 -21.79 -0.19
N VAL A 190 22.89 -21.75 -1.52
CA VAL A 190 22.24 -22.77 -2.36
C VAL A 190 23.18 -23.13 -3.48
N ASP A 191 23.49 -24.42 -3.65
CA ASP A 191 24.40 -24.95 -4.68
C ASP A 191 25.76 -24.23 -4.79
N GLY A 192 26.25 -23.68 -3.67
CA GLY A 192 27.52 -22.95 -3.60
C GLY A 192 27.42 -21.44 -3.89
N ALA A 193 26.28 -20.97 -4.38
CA ALA A 193 25.97 -19.55 -4.53
C ALA A 193 25.43 -18.97 -3.22
N TRP A 194 25.79 -17.71 -2.92
CA TRP A 194 25.14 -16.96 -1.85
C TRP A 194 23.76 -16.51 -2.29
N VAL A 195 22.74 -16.62 -1.44
CA VAL A 195 21.39 -16.15 -1.72
C VAL A 195 20.98 -15.23 -0.60
N THR A 196 20.63 -13.99 -0.91
CA THR A 196 20.36 -12.99 0.13
C THR A 196 19.20 -12.07 -0.18
N TYR A 197 18.39 -11.80 0.84
CA TYR A 197 17.45 -10.70 0.90
C TYR A 197 18.05 -9.52 1.65
N CYS A 198 17.97 -8.33 1.05
CA CYS A 198 18.34 -7.08 1.72
C CYS A 198 17.30 -6.63 2.75
N GLY A 199 16.04 -7.02 2.56
CA GLY A 199 14.89 -6.55 3.33
C GLY A 199 14.51 -5.11 2.96
N SER A 200 13.43 -4.62 3.56
CA SER A 200 12.94 -3.26 3.36
C SER A 200 13.89 -2.22 3.97
N THR A 201 13.97 -1.04 3.34
CA THR A 201 14.75 0.10 3.87
C THR A 201 14.02 0.82 5.00
N GLU A 202 12.69 0.72 5.06
CA GLU A 202 11.85 1.23 6.13
C GLU A 202 10.68 0.25 6.41
N ARG A 203 10.14 0.28 7.64
CA ARG A 203 9.05 -0.62 8.08
C ARG A 203 7.77 -0.36 7.30
N ALA A 204 7.42 -1.28 6.40
CA ALA A 204 6.18 -1.23 5.63
C ALA A 204 4.97 -1.77 6.41
N SER A 205 5.20 -2.54 7.48
CA SER A 205 4.13 -3.06 8.33
C SER A 205 4.50 -3.09 9.81
N ALA A 206 3.48 -3.25 10.67
CA ALA A 206 3.69 -3.44 12.11
C ALA A 206 4.30 -4.81 12.45
N ALA A 207 4.42 -5.74 11.50
CA ALA A 207 5.08 -7.02 11.71
C ALA A 207 6.62 -6.92 11.56
N GLU A 208 7.12 -5.83 10.97
CA GLU A 208 8.54 -5.60 10.71
C GLU A 208 9.25 -4.99 11.94
N GLU A 209 9.30 -5.72 13.05
CA GLU A 209 9.87 -5.18 14.30
C GLU A 209 11.38 -4.92 14.22
N ASP A 210 12.12 -5.82 13.57
CA ASP A 210 13.58 -5.77 13.48
C ASP A 210 14.08 -4.52 12.75
N ALA A 211 15.37 -4.19 12.95
CA ALA A 211 15.98 -3.04 12.30
C ALA A 211 16.08 -3.19 10.77
N ARG A 212 15.78 -2.10 10.07
CA ARG A 212 15.79 -2.01 8.61
C ARG A 212 17.19 -1.67 8.09
N GLY A 213 17.43 -1.89 6.81
CA GLY A 213 18.79 -1.77 6.29
C GLY A 213 19.03 -2.39 4.92
N TYR A 214 20.30 -2.45 4.54
CA TYR A 214 20.75 -2.98 3.26
C TYR A 214 21.96 -3.91 3.46
N ASN A 215 22.41 -4.56 2.38
CA ASN A 215 23.59 -5.42 2.40
C ASN A 215 24.74 -4.76 1.63
N LEU A 216 25.94 -4.75 2.22
CA LEU A 216 27.18 -4.43 1.54
C LEU A 216 27.79 -5.74 1.05
N VAL A 217 27.88 -5.89 -0.27
CA VAL A 217 28.35 -7.11 -0.93
C VAL A 217 29.70 -6.84 -1.58
N THR A 218 30.66 -7.73 -1.35
CA THR A 218 32.03 -7.61 -1.87
C THR A 218 32.43 -8.87 -2.60
N PHE A 219 32.72 -8.75 -3.90
CA PHE A 219 33.21 -9.82 -4.77
C PHE A 219 34.73 -9.76 -4.91
N GLY A 220 35.40 -10.91 -4.89
CA GLY A 220 36.83 -11.05 -5.14
C GLY A 220 37.73 -10.38 -4.10
N GLY A 221 37.25 -10.24 -2.85
CA GLY A 221 38.00 -9.66 -1.74
C GLY A 221 38.81 -10.70 -0.97
N THR A 222 40.08 -10.42 -0.68
CA THR A 222 40.76 -11.00 0.47
C THR A 222 40.22 -10.29 1.71
N GLY A 223 39.62 -11.00 2.66
CA GLY A 223 38.91 -10.42 3.81
C GLY A 223 39.73 -9.39 4.58
N ASP A 224 39.62 -8.12 4.18
CA ASP A 224 40.32 -7.01 4.83
C ASP A 224 39.40 -6.42 5.90
N GLY A 225 39.64 -6.83 7.14
CA GLY A 225 39.79 -5.87 8.24
C GLY A 225 38.57 -5.12 8.78
N ALA A 226 37.39 -5.73 8.91
CA ALA A 226 36.41 -5.24 9.89
C ALA A 226 36.03 -6.36 10.87
N GLU A 227 35.85 -5.99 12.13
CA GLU A 227 35.65 -6.90 13.27
C GLU A 227 34.49 -7.88 13.03
N GLY A 228 34.85 -9.14 12.75
CA GLY A 228 33.94 -10.26 12.52
C GLY A 228 34.72 -11.36 11.80
N GLU A 229 34.83 -12.55 12.39
CA GLU A 229 35.49 -13.68 11.73
C GLU A 229 34.71 -14.04 10.45
N PRO A 230 35.35 -14.03 9.26
CA PRO A 230 34.70 -14.53 8.06
C PRO A 230 34.38 -16.02 8.26
N PRO A 231 33.26 -16.53 7.73
CA PRO A 231 33.00 -17.95 7.73
C PRO A 231 34.14 -18.68 7.02
N GLN A 232 34.85 -19.53 7.75
CA GLN A 232 35.93 -20.35 7.19
C GLN A 232 35.30 -21.39 6.27
N ALA A 233 35.59 -21.30 4.97
CA ALA A 233 35.35 -22.43 4.08
C ALA A 233 36.19 -23.63 4.57
N ALA A 234 35.64 -24.83 4.47
CA ALA A 234 36.23 -26.06 5.00
C ALA A 234 37.64 -26.38 4.45
N ASP A 235 38.06 -25.74 3.36
CA ASP A 235 39.31 -26.01 2.64
C ASP A 235 40.34 -24.85 2.65
N GLY A 236 40.11 -23.77 3.41
CA GLY A 236 41.11 -22.72 3.62
C GLY A 236 41.25 -21.67 2.50
N ASP A 237 40.42 -21.74 1.45
CA ASP A 237 40.21 -20.64 0.50
C ASP A 237 39.15 -19.66 1.04
N LEU A 238 39.35 -18.36 0.85
CA LEU A 238 38.34 -17.34 1.21
C LEU A 238 37.13 -17.45 0.27
N PRO A 239 35.90 -17.23 0.76
CA PRO A 239 34.73 -17.24 -0.12
C PRO A 239 34.86 -16.13 -1.19
N PRO A 240 34.43 -16.37 -2.44
CA PRO A 240 34.51 -15.39 -3.52
C PRO A 240 33.65 -14.14 -3.27
N VAL A 241 32.70 -14.23 -2.33
CA VAL A 241 31.77 -13.16 -1.96
C VAL A 241 31.71 -13.02 -0.43
N ASP A 242 31.74 -11.78 0.06
CA ASP A 242 31.48 -11.41 1.46
C ASP A 242 30.25 -10.50 1.51
N ILE A 243 29.28 -10.85 2.36
CA ILE A 243 28.01 -10.11 2.50
C ILE A 243 27.90 -9.63 3.94
N ARG A 244 27.73 -8.32 4.13
CA ARG A 244 27.58 -7.70 5.45
C ARG A 244 26.36 -6.83 5.50
N ARG A 245 25.49 -7.08 6.46
CA ARG A 245 24.33 -6.21 6.71
C ARG A 245 24.75 -4.88 7.34
N ARG A 246 24.09 -3.80 6.93
CA ARG A 246 24.15 -2.47 7.52
C ARG A 246 22.75 -2.06 7.95
N THR A 247 22.66 -1.39 9.08
CA THR A 247 21.40 -0.92 9.66
C THR A 247 21.24 0.56 9.34
N LEU A 248 20.01 0.96 8.99
CA LEU A 248 19.63 2.36 8.77
C LEU A 248 19.05 2.96 10.05
N ASP A 249 19.17 4.28 10.18
CA ASP A 249 18.52 5.02 11.26
C ASP A 249 17.10 5.40 10.80
N THR A 250 16.16 4.48 11.03
CA THR A 250 14.76 4.66 10.61
C THR A 250 13.86 5.12 11.74
N ARG A 251 12.62 5.52 11.42
CA ARG A 251 11.70 6.03 12.44
C ARG A 251 11.54 5.02 13.58
N PRO A 252 11.58 5.48 14.85
CA PRO A 252 11.36 4.59 15.99
C PRO A 252 9.95 3.98 15.96
N PHE A 253 9.88 2.66 16.14
CA PHE A 253 8.64 1.95 16.41
C PHE A 253 8.66 1.44 17.86
N VAL A 254 7.57 1.67 18.57
CA VAL A 254 7.41 1.27 19.97
C VAL A 254 6.30 0.23 20.04
N PHE A 255 6.70 -1.04 20.09
CA PHE A 255 5.79 -2.17 20.25
C PHE A 255 5.53 -2.43 21.74
N VAL A 256 4.27 -2.46 22.14
CA VAL A 256 3.85 -2.70 23.53
C VAL A 256 2.73 -3.73 23.55
N SER A 257 3.05 -4.93 24.02
CA SER A 257 2.04 -5.94 24.35
C SER A 257 1.67 -5.84 25.82
N VAL A 258 0.38 -5.69 26.12
CA VAL A 258 -0.18 -5.61 27.47
C VAL A 258 -1.19 -6.73 27.68
N GLU A 259 -0.81 -7.71 28.48
CA GLU A 259 -1.72 -8.75 28.96
C GLU A 259 -2.41 -8.26 30.23
N LEU A 260 -3.74 -8.16 30.20
CA LEU A 260 -4.58 -7.69 31.31
C LEU A 260 -5.13 -8.85 32.14
N ALA A 261 -4.92 -8.81 33.45
CA ALA A 261 -5.60 -9.69 34.40
C ALA A 261 -7.09 -9.30 34.58
N GLU A 262 -7.91 -10.20 35.13
CA GLU A 262 -9.38 -10.06 35.27
C GLU A 262 -9.90 -8.76 35.91
N SER A 263 -9.05 -8.01 36.60
CA SER A 263 -9.40 -6.72 37.25
C SER A 263 -8.56 -5.54 36.77
N GLU A 264 -7.85 -5.69 35.65
CA GLU A 264 -7.01 -4.64 35.06
C GLU A 264 -7.69 -4.09 33.80
N GLY A 265 -7.69 -2.77 33.64
CA GLY A 265 -8.28 -2.08 32.49
C GLY A 265 -7.31 -1.08 31.86
N ALA A 266 -7.85 0.00 31.29
CA ALA A 266 -7.08 1.00 30.56
C ALA A 266 -5.94 1.63 31.40
N GLU A 267 -6.13 1.80 32.71
CA GLU A 267 -5.10 2.34 33.61
C GLU A 267 -3.80 1.54 33.56
N ARG A 268 -3.89 0.21 33.45
CA ARG A 268 -2.74 -0.69 33.36
C ARG A 268 -1.99 -0.48 32.05
N VAL A 269 -2.72 -0.28 30.95
CA VAL A 269 -2.14 0.03 29.64
C VAL A 269 -1.42 1.38 29.69
N HIS A 270 -2.05 2.42 30.24
CA HIS A 270 -1.40 3.73 30.41
C HIS A 270 -0.16 3.66 31.30
N GLU A 271 -0.17 2.85 32.37
CA GLU A 271 1.00 2.65 33.23
C GLU A 271 2.18 2.05 32.46
N GLN A 272 1.93 1.04 31.62
CA GLN A 272 2.96 0.46 30.76
C GLN A 272 3.51 1.47 29.74
N LEU A 273 2.64 2.30 29.17
CA LEU A 273 3.01 3.29 28.16
C LEU A 273 3.77 4.49 28.74
N ARG A 274 3.58 4.84 30.01
CA ARG A 274 4.25 5.99 30.66
C ARG A 274 5.77 5.87 30.70
N GLN A 275 6.31 4.65 30.71
CA GLN A 275 7.75 4.42 30.80
C GLN A 275 8.43 4.36 29.42
N ARG A 276 7.65 4.49 28.34
CA ARG A 276 8.14 4.43 26.97
C ARG A 276 8.30 5.84 26.41
N ASP A 277 9.40 6.07 25.71
CA ASP A 277 9.55 7.25 24.86
C ASP A 277 8.72 7.05 23.60
N VAL A 278 7.84 8.01 23.29
CA VAL A 278 6.87 7.91 22.19
C VAL A 278 6.93 9.12 21.26
N GLU A 279 7.71 10.14 21.60
CA GLU A 279 7.78 11.38 20.83
C GLU A 279 8.30 11.08 19.41
N GLY A 280 7.53 11.48 18.39
CA GLY A 280 7.84 11.25 16.97
C GLY A 280 7.80 9.79 16.51
N ALA A 281 7.49 8.83 17.40
CA ALA A 281 7.50 7.41 17.11
C ALA A 281 6.15 6.91 16.55
N VAL A 282 6.20 5.75 15.90
CA VAL A 282 5.00 4.94 15.65
C VAL A 282 4.81 4.00 16.84
N VAL A 283 3.69 4.11 17.54
CA VAL A 283 3.39 3.29 18.72
C VAL A 283 2.34 2.26 18.34
N VAL A 284 2.69 0.98 18.48
CA VAL A 284 1.78 -0.15 18.24
C VAL A 284 1.53 -0.85 19.56
N VAL A 285 0.29 -0.80 20.04
CA VAL A 285 -0.13 -1.40 21.29
C VAL A 285 -1.04 -2.59 20.98
N GLU A 286 -0.72 -3.73 21.56
CA GLU A 286 -1.56 -4.92 21.53
C GLU A 286 -2.06 -5.23 22.94
N VAL A 287 -3.38 -5.33 23.10
CA VAL A 287 -4.01 -5.68 24.37
C VAL A 287 -4.56 -7.10 24.28
N THR A 288 -4.21 -7.92 25.27
CA THR A 288 -4.64 -9.33 25.40
C THR A 288 -5.07 -9.62 26.84
N GLY A 289 -5.56 -10.84 27.11
CA GLY A 289 -5.98 -11.27 28.46
C GLY A 289 -7.49 -11.13 28.71
N GLY A 290 -7.88 -11.08 29.99
CA GLY A 290 -9.29 -11.17 30.43
C GLY A 290 -9.77 -9.99 31.27
N GLY A 291 -9.04 -8.89 31.28
CA GLY A 291 -9.36 -7.71 32.10
C GLY A 291 -10.54 -6.87 31.63
N ASP A 292 -10.75 -5.75 32.31
CA ASP A 292 -11.84 -4.81 32.04
C ASP A 292 -11.79 -4.24 30.61
N PRO A 293 -12.92 -3.78 30.05
CA PRO A 293 -12.95 -3.16 28.73
C PRO A 293 -11.98 -2.00 28.59
N VAL A 294 -11.30 -1.93 27.45
CA VAL A 294 -10.35 -0.87 27.10
C VAL A 294 -10.86 -0.18 25.85
N THR A 295 -10.91 1.14 25.85
CA THR A 295 -11.27 1.93 24.66
C THR A 295 -9.98 2.30 23.90
N PRO A 296 -9.73 1.71 22.71
CA PRO A 296 -8.50 1.98 21.95
C PRO A 296 -8.27 3.47 21.68
N ALA A 297 -9.32 4.18 21.27
CA ALA A 297 -9.27 5.61 20.95
C ALA A 297 -8.75 6.47 22.12
N SER A 298 -9.09 6.13 23.38
CA SER A 298 -8.60 6.89 24.54
C SER A 298 -7.10 6.70 24.78
N ILE A 299 -6.58 5.50 24.47
CA ILE A 299 -5.14 5.24 24.54
C ILE A 299 -4.42 5.93 23.39
N GLU A 300 -4.97 5.89 22.18
CA GLU A 300 -4.42 6.55 20.99
C GLU A 300 -4.36 8.07 21.17
N GLU A 301 -5.43 8.68 21.70
CA GLU A 301 -5.47 10.10 22.04
C GLU A 301 -4.37 10.45 23.06
N SER A 302 -4.27 9.68 24.15
CA SER A 302 -3.22 9.89 25.16
C SER A 302 -1.79 9.75 24.60
N LEU A 303 -1.57 8.87 23.62
CA LEU A 303 -0.28 8.73 22.94
C LEU A 303 0.00 9.90 22.00
N THR A 304 -1.03 10.38 21.30
CA THR A 304 -0.94 11.54 20.40
C THR A 304 -0.63 12.81 21.19
N GLU A 305 -1.27 13.03 22.35
CA GLU A 305 -0.97 14.13 23.27
C GLU A 305 0.47 14.12 23.80
N ARG A 306 1.08 12.93 23.84
CA ARG A 306 2.48 12.73 24.24
C ARG A 306 3.46 12.83 23.07
N GLY A 307 3.00 13.23 21.88
CA GLY A 307 3.82 13.45 20.71
C GLY A 307 4.07 12.23 19.84
N ALA A 308 3.33 11.12 20.02
CA ALA A 308 3.39 10.01 19.07
C ALA A 308 2.98 10.48 17.66
N LEU A 309 3.75 10.10 16.65
CA LEU A 309 3.39 10.43 15.26
C LEU A 309 2.14 9.66 14.83
N VAL A 310 2.13 8.37 15.13
CA VAL A 310 1.02 7.46 14.87
C VAL A 310 0.87 6.58 16.10
N ALA A 311 -0.34 6.46 16.61
CA ALA A 311 -0.69 5.50 17.64
C ALA A 311 -1.71 4.52 17.07
N ARG A 312 -1.46 3.23 17.25
CA ARG A 312 -2.41 2.18 16.87
C ARG A 312 -2.58 1.21 18.03
N VAL A 313 -3.81 1.04 18.47
CA VAL A 313 -4.16 0.14 19.57
C VAL A 313 -5.07 -0.96 19.05
N THR A 314 -4.62 -2.20 19.15
CA THR A 314 -5.39 -3.39 18.78
C THR A 314 -5.76 -4.16 20.04
N ASP A 315 -7.04 -4.21 20.37
CA ASP A 315 -7.56 -5.09 21.42
C ASP A 315 -7.92 -6.44 20.80
N ARG A 316 -7.16 -7.49 21.13
CA ARG A 316 -7.37 -8.85 20.59
C ARG A 316 -8.24 -9.72 21.50
N ARG A 317 -8.83 -9.14 22.55
CA ARG A 317 -9.66 -9.88 23.50
C ARG A 317 -11.05 -10.08 22.91
N GLU A 318 -11.55 -11.31 22.94
CA GLU A 318 -12.97 -11.60 22.70
C GLU A 318 -13.75 -11.19 23.95
N GLN A 319 -14.53 -10.13 23.86
CA GLN A 319 -15.44 -9.72 24.93
C GLN A 319 -16.88 -10.00 24.50
N GLU A 320 -17.67 -10.62 25.37
CA GLU A 320 -19.11 -10.75 25.16
C GLU A 320 -19.71 -9.34 25.13
N THR A 321 -20.07 -8.87 23.94
CA THR A 321 -20.73 -7.58 23.75
C THR A 321 -22.17 -7.69 24.24
N ASP A 322 -22.41 -7.58 25.54
CA ASP A 322 -23.75 -7.43 26.13
C ASP A 322 -24.33 -6.00 25.91
N ALA A 323 -23.85 -5.31 24.87
CA ALA A 323 -24.32 -3.98 24.48
C ALA A 323 -24.85 -4.04 23.04
N GLU A 324 -26.15 -4.30 22.91
CA GLU A 324 -26.91 -3.88 21.74
C GLU A 324 -26.87 -2.34 21.72
N PHE A 325 -25.97 -1.77 20.92
CA PHE A 325 -26.04 -0.37 20.59
C PHE A 325 -27.14 -0.20 19.54
N ASP A 326 -28.30 0.28 20.00
CA ASP A 326 -29.39 0.71 19.12
C ASP A 326 -28.94 2.01 18.44
N VAL A 327 -28.18 1.87 17.34
CA VAL A 327 -27.80 3.00 16.49
C VAL A 327 -29.01 3.36 15.65
N SER A 328 -29.83 4.27 16.17
CA SER A 328 -30.86 4.94 15.40
C SER A 328 -30.20 5.99 14.52
N PHE A 329 -30.04 5.69 13.23
CA PHE A 329 -29.77 6.73 12.24
C PHE A 329 -31.01 7.64 12.17
N ALA A 330 -30.80 8.96 12.17
CA ALA A 330 -31.87 9.89 11.83
C ALA A 330 -32.34 9.58 10.39
N ASP A 331 -33.64 9.68 10.13
CA ASP A 331 -34.16 9.49 8.78
C ASP A 331 -33.59 10.61 7.88
N PRO A 332 -32.81 10.28 6.83
CA PRO A 332 -32.25 11.29 5.94
C PRO A 332 -33.35 12.14 5.27
N ASP A 333 -34.57 11.62 5.11
CA ASP A 333 -35.68 12.40 4.59
C ASP A 333 -36.12 13.50 5.57
N ASP A 334 -36.11 13.23 6.87
CA ASP A 334 -36.46 14.22 7.91
C ASP A 334 -35.44 15.38 7.95
N ALA A 335 -34.15 15.07 7.81
CA ALA A 335 -33.09 16.09 7.77
C ALA A 335 -33.21 17.01 6.55
N VAL A 336 -33.62 16.45 5.40
CA VAL A 336 -33.84 17.27 4.20
C VAL A 336 -35.14 18.06 4.30
N GLU A 337 -36.21 17.51 4.86
CA GLU A 337 -37.44 18.26 5.13
C GLU A 337 -37.21 19.48 6.03
N GLU A 338 -36.38 19.33 7.07
CA GLU A 338 -36.00 20.42 7.96
C GLU A 338 -35.25 21.51 7.19
N ARG A 339 -34.26 21.12 6.37
CA ARG A 339 -33.50 22.06 5.54
C ARG A 339 -34.38 22.77 4.50
N VAL A 340 -35.31 22.06 3.87
CA VAL A 340 -36.26 22.63 2.90
C VAL A 340 -37.19 23.67 3.55
N ARG A 341 -37.58 23.47 4.81
CA ARG A 341 -38.37 24.47 5.59
C ARG A 341 -37.58 25.73 5.91
N GLU A 342 -36.28 25.63 6.14
CA GLU A 342 -35.41 26.78 6.45
C GLU A 342 -35.10 27.66 5.23
N LEU A 343 -35.26 27.14 4.00
CA LEU A 343 -34.90 27.84 2.77
C LEU A 343 -35.92 28.92 2.33
N GLY A 344 -37.01 29.14 3.08
CA GLY A 344 -37.98 30.19 2.79
C GLY A 344 -38.65 30.07 1.41
N LEU A 345 -38.75 28.84 0.89
CA LEU A 345 -39.23 28.56 -0.46
C LEU A 345 -40.68 29.00 -0.65
N SER A 346 -41.01 29.42 -1.87
CA SER A 346 -42.39 29.75 -2.25
C SER A 346 -43.26 28.49 -2.23
N SER A 347 -44.58 28.66 -2.08
CA SER A 347 -45.50 27.51 -2.07
C SER A 347 -45.46 26.72 -3.38
N ALA A 348 -45.20 27.38 -4.52
CA ALA A 348 -44.96 26.72 -5.80
C ALA A 348 -43.67 25.89 -5.80
N ALA A 349 -42.60 26.35 -5.15
CA ALA A 349 -41.34 25.61 -5.07
C ALA A 349 -41.44 24.38 -4.15
N LEU A 350 -42.17 24.49 -3.04
CA LEU A 350 -42.44 23.35 -2.13
C LEU A 350 -43.29 22.26 -2.80
N ASP A 351 -44.30 22.65 -3.59
CA ASP A 351 -45.18 21.71 -4.30
C ASP A 351 -44.44 20.96 -5.43
N VAL A 352 -43.44 21.61 -6.05
CA VAL A 352 -42.55 20.97 -7.03
C VAL A 352 -41.57 20.00 -6.34
N ASP A 353 -40.94 20.40 -5.23
CA ASP A 353 -40.07 19.51 -4.44
C ASP A 353 -40.84 18.26 -3.96
N GLU A 354 -42.06 18.45 -3.44
CA GLU A 354 -42.93 17.33 -3.04
C GLU A 354 -43.26 16.43 -4.24
N THR A 355 -43.56 16.99 -5.41
CA THR A 355 -43.91 16.20 -6.61
C THR A 355 -42.75 15.36 -7.12
N ILE A 356 -41.51 15.84 -6.96
CA ILE A 356 -40.29 15.13 -7.36
C ILE A 356 -39.91 14.07 -6.33
N ARG A 357 -39.99 14.39 -5.04
CA ARG A 357 -39.58 13.49 -3.94
C ARG A 357 -40.65 12.44 -3.60
N ALA A 358 -41.93 12.78 -3.72
CA ALA A 358 -42.99 11.81 -3.47
C ALA A 358 -42.98 10.73 -4.56
N SER A 359 -42.70 9.49 -4.15
CA SER A 359 -42.73 8.26 -4.97
C SER A 359 -44.10 7.90 -5.58
N LYS A 360 -45.04 8.85 -5.57
CA LYS A 360 -46.38 8.79 -6.15
C LYS A 360 -46.38 9.05 -7.66
N THR A 361 -45.34 9.70 -8.19
CA THR A 361 -45.18 9.97 -9.64
C THR A 361 -44.04 9.12 -10.18
N ALA A 362 -44.27 8.40 -11.29
CA ALA A 362 -43.19 7.66 -11.95
C ALA A 362 -42.18 8.62 -12.57
N ASP A 363 -40.88 8.34 -12.42
CA ASP A 363 -39.76 9.20 -12.87
C ASP A 363 -39.89 9.69 -14.31
N SER A 364 -40.41 8.84 -15.20
CA SER A 364 -40.63 9.16 -16.62
C SER A 364 -41.65 10.28 -16.86
N ASN A 365 -42.51 10.55 -15.87
CA ASN A 365 -43.66 11.45 -15.97
C ASN A 365 -43.52 12.68 -15.06
N VAL A 366 -42.47 12.74 -14.21
CA VAL A 366 -42.26 13.85 -13.26
C VAL A 366 -42.20 15.20 -13.98
N ARG A 367 -41.51 15.28 -15.13
CA ARG A 367 -41.42 16.51 -15.91
C ARG A 367 -42.78 17.03 -16.37
N GLU A 368 -43.63 16.15 -16.89
CA GLU A 368 -44.96 16.52 -17.40
C GLU A 368 -45.89 16.93 -16.24
N ALA A 369 -45.82 16.21 -15.11
CA ALA A 369 -46.58 16.53 -13.91
C ALA A 369 -46.18 17.88 -13.30
N VAL A 370 -44.88 18.20 -13.24
CA VAL A 370 -44.38 19.49 -12.77
C VAL A 370 -44.80 20.62 -13.72
N GLU A 371 -44.71 20.41 -15.04
CA GLU A 371 -45.10 21.42 -16.04
C GLU A 371 -46.59 21.76 -15.97
N GLU A 372 -47.47 20.74 -15.82
CA GLU A 372 -48.91 20.92 -15.64
C GLU A 372 -49.20 21.75 -14.38
N ARG A 373 -48.56 21.40 -13.26
CA ARG A 373 -48.81 22.00 -11.94
C ARG A 373 -48.31 23.43 -11.84
N VAL A 374 -47.14 23.72 -12.41
CA VAL A 374 -46.61 25.09 -12.51
C VAL A 374 -47.46 25.94 -13.45
N SER A 375 -47.93 25.37 -14.57
CA SER A 375 -48.81 26.09 -15.50
C SER A 375 -50.15 26.45 -14.86
N ASP A 376 -50.74 25.53 -14.10
CA ASP A 376 -51.98 25.75 -13.33
C ASP A 376 -51.79 26.86 -12.28
N LEU A 377 -50.68 26.85 -11.54
CA LEU A 377 -50.36 27.90 -10.56
C LEU A 377 -50.17 29.27 -11.23
N LEU A 378 -49.53 29.33 -12.42
CA LEU A 378 -49.35 30.58 -13.17
C LEU A 378 -50.67 31.21 -13.64
N GLU A 379 -51.71 30.39 -13.85
CA GLU A 379 -53.04 30.82 -14.24
C GLU A 379 -53.94 31.15 -13.03
N THR A 380 -53.80 30.40 -11.93
CA THR A 380 -54.76 30.40 -10.83
C THR A 380 -54.30 31.21 -9.63
N ASP A 381 -52.99 31.20 -9.33
CA ASP A 381 -52.42 31.89 -8.17
C ASP A 381 -50.96 32.29 -8.41
N ARG A 382 -50.77 33.48 -8.99
CA ARG A 382 -49.45 34.02 -9.28
C ARG A 382 -48.65 34.41 -8.04
N ASP A 383 -49.32 34.61 -6.91
CA ASP A 383 -48.67 34.99 -5.67
C ASP A 383 -47.98 33.78 -5.01
N ALA A 384 -48.32 32.54 -5.42
CA ALA A 384 -47.69 31.28 -5.01
C ALA A 384 -46.20 31.16 -5.39
N PHE A 385 -45.70 32.01 -6.28
CA PHE A 385 -44.28 32.09 -6.64
C PHE A 385 -43.50 33.08 -5.79
N SER A 386 -44.15 33.80 -4.87
CA SER A 386 -43.49 34.71 -3.95
C SER A 386 -42.79 33.91 -2.84
N PRO A 387 -41.56 34.28 -2.45
CA PRO A 387 -40.87 33.67 -1.31
C PRO A 387 -41.71 33.77 -0.04
N ALA A 388 -41.62 32.77 0.84
CA ALA A 388 -42.25 32.87 2.15
C ALA A 388 -41.58 34.01 2.96
N PRO A 389 -42.33 34.79 3.75
CA PRO A 389 -41.73 35.76 4.66
C PRO A 389 -40.83 35.03 5.67
N ASP A 390 -39.63 35.58 5.93
CA ASP A 390 -38.66 35.00 6.85
C ASP A 390 -39.28 34.69 8.22
N ALA A 391 -39.01 33.49 8.75
CA ALA A 391 -39.53 33.02 10.04
C ALA A 391 -38.97 33.79 11.26
N SER A 392 -38.27 34.91 11.07
CA SER A 392 -37.72 35.75 12.13
C SER A 392 -38.63 36.90 12.59
N ASP A 393 -39.79 37.13 11.96
CA ASP A 393 -40.67 38.27 12.28
C ASP A 393 -42.12 37.87 12.68
N ALA A 394 -42.27 36.80 13.46
CA ALA A 394 -43.57 36.40 13.99
C ALA A 394 -43.52 35.89 15.43
N ASP A 395 -43.00 36.68 16.36
CA ASP A 395 -43.43 36.59 17.76
C ASP A 395 -43.33 37.95 18.46
N ASP A 396 -44.42 38.72 18.38
CA ASP A 396 -44.63 39.89 19.23
C ASP A 396 -46.14 40.17 19.35
N THR A 397 -46.84 39.44 20.22
CA THR A 397 -48.01 40.00 20.93
C THR A 397 -48.27 39.31 22.28
N GLU A 398 -47.70 39.92 23.33
CA GLU A 398 -48.11 40.03 24.73
C GLU A 398 -48.78 38.84 25.48
N GLY A 399 -48.05 38.35 26.49
CA GLY A 399 -48.59 37.75 27.70
C GLY A 399 -47.65 37.98 28.89
N ASP A 400 -47.98 38.97 29.73
CA ASP A 400 -47.34 39.33 31.01
C ASP A 400 -46.87 38.12 31.85
N ILE A 401 -45.66 38.22 32.46
CA ILE A 401 -45.38 38.16 33.91
C ILE A 401 -43.87 38.43 34.18
N ASP A 402 -43.63 39.58 34.82
CA ASP A 402 -42.64 39.97 35.86
C ASP A 402 -41.53 38.97 36.28
N ASP A 403 -40.25 39.35 36.15
CA ASP A 403 -39.35 39.71 37.28
C ASP A 403 -37.91 40.06 36.81
N GLY A 404 -37.45 41.27 37.16
CA GLY A 404 -36.14 41.54 37.76
C GLY A 404 -34.82 41.41 36.97
N THR A 405 -34.18 42.58 36.80
CA THR A 405 -32.77 42.92 37.18
C THR A 405 -31.75 43.21 36.06
N GLU A 406 -31.44 44.50 35.92
CA GLU A 406 -30.15 45.21 35.70
C GLU A 406 -29.24 44.94 34.47
N ASP A 407 -29.14 45.99 33.65
CA ASP A 407 -27.98 46.61 32.96
C ASP A 407 -26.62 45.87 32.89
N ASP A 408 -26.04 45.79 31.68
CA ASP A 408 -24.90 46.65 31.31
C ASP A 408 -24.51 46.50 29.82
N ASP A 409 -24.30 47.66 29.18
CA ASP A 409 -23.71 47.89 27.86
C ASP A 409 -22.29 47.32 27.72
N VAL A 410 -21.87 46.87 26.51
CA VAL A 410 -20.61 47.32 25.86
C VAL A 410 -20.68 47.10 24.34
N ASP A 411 -20.51 48.22 23.63
CA ASP A 411 -20.19 48.46 22.22
C ASP A 411 -18.74 48.09 21.88
N ASP A 412 -18.48 47.46 20.72
CA ASP A 412 -17.44 47.90 19.78
C ASP A 412 -17.37 46.96 18.56
N GLY A 413 -17.43 47.56 17.37
CA GLY A 413 -17.26 46.87 16.09
C GLY A 413 -15.79 46.65 15.71
N ILE A 414 -15.59 46.03 14.55
CA ILE A 414 -14.62 46.38 13.48
C ILE A 414 -14.78 45.35 12.34
N GLU A 415 -14.89 45.88 11.13
CA GLU A 415 -14.85 45.20 9.84
C GLU A 415 -13.43 44.71 9.51
N ASP A 416 -13.28 43.57 8.84
CA ASP A 416 -12.31 43.42 7.75
C ASP A 416 -12.64 42.20 6.86
N ASP A 417 -12.73 42.48 5.56
CA ASP A 417 -12.85 41.55 4.43
C ASP A 417 -11.61 40.68 4.27
N VAL A 418 -11.76 39.40 3.85
CA VAL A 418 -11.00 38.81 2.72
C VAL A 418 -11.74 37.58 2.16
N ASP A 419 -11.88 37.54 0.83
CA ASP A 419 -12.29 36.42 -0.03
C ASP A 419 -11.46 35.14 0.17
N ASP A 420 -12.07 33.96 -0.01
CA ASP A 420 -11.47 32.89 -0.83
C ASP A 420 -12.53 31.92 -1.35
N ASP A 421 -12.50 31.73 -2.67
CA ASP A 421 -13.31 30.79 -3.45
C ASP A 421 -12.86 29.35 -3.15
N THR A 422 -13.82 28.44 -2.91
CA THR A 422 -13.57 27.00 -3.02
C THR A 422 -14.68 26.37 -3.84
N GLU A 423 -14.32 25.95 -5.05
CA GLU A 423 -15.13 25.10 -5.92
C GLU A 423 -15.04 23.65 -5.38
N ASP A 424 -16.19 23.09 -5.04
CA ASP A 424 -16.40 21.66 -4.77
C ASP A 424 -16.30 20.87 -6.07
N ASP A 425 -15.43 19.86 -6.11
CA ASP A 425 -15.49 18.78 -7.10
C ASP A 425 -15.61 17.45 -6.36
N GLU A 426 -16.83 16.92 -6.33
CA GLU A 426 -17.18 15.57 -5.89
C GLU A 426 -16.59 14.52 -6.86
N PHE A 427 -15.85 13.55 -6.34
CA PHE A 427 -15.63 12.28 -7.04
C PHE A 427 -15.92 11.10 -6.13
N GLY A 428 -16.75 10.20 -6.67
CA GLY A 428 -17.31 9.03 -6.02
C GLY A 428 -16.30 7.96 -5.64
N ASP A 429 -16.68 7.29 -4.55
CA ASP A 429 -16.04 6.16 -3.89
C ASP A 429 -16.32 4.86 -4.66
N ASP A 430 -15.26 4.18 -5.09
CA ASP A 430 -15.29 2.77 -5.52
C ASP A 430 -14.36 1.99 -4.59
N THR A 431 -14.97 1.28 -3.65
CA THR A 431 -14.31 0.34 -2.73
C THR A 431 -13.91 -0.95 -3.46
N GLU A 432 -12.64 -1.33 -3.43
CA GLU A 432 -12.20 -2.71 -3.69
C GLU A 432 -11.16 -3.20 -2.66
N SER A 433 -11.58 -4.23 -1.91
CA SER A 433 -10.90 -5.52 -1.75
C SER A 433 -9.44 -5.56 -1.30
N VAL A 434 -9.24 -5.70 0.01
CA VAL A 434 -7.97 -6.14 0.62
C VAL A 434 -8.07 -7.64 0.94
N ASP A 435 -7.44 -8.48 0.11
CA ASP A 435 -7.21 -9.89 0.43
C ASP A 435 -6.03 -10.01 1.39
N GLY A 436 -6.34 -10.14 2.69
CA GLY A 436 -5.41 -10.52 3.74
C GLY A 436 -5.53 -12.01 4.06
N ALA A 437 -4.50 -12.77 3.73
CA ALA A 437 -4.35 -14.17 4.15
C ALA A 437 -3.89 -14.25 5.62
N ALA A 438 -4.67 -14.94 6.48
CA ALA A 438 -4.22 -15.93 7.47
C ALA A 438 -5.23 -16.14 8.62
N ALA A 439 -5.83 -17.34 8.69
CA ALA A 439 -6.23 -18.08 9.90
C ALA A 439 -6.70 -19.46 9.40
N GLY A 440 -6.18 -20.61 9.83
CA GLY A 440 -6.19 -21.08 11.21
C GLY A 440 -7.28 -22.16 11.33
N ASP A 441 -7.06 -23.33 10.73
CA ASP A 441 -8.02 -24.44 10.76
C ASP A 441 -8.12 -25.03 12.18
N VAL A 442 -9.32 -24.94 12.76
CA VAL A 442 -9.69 -25.67 13.98
C VAL A 442 -10.62 -26.81 13.58
N ASP A 443 -10.09 -28.01 13.76
CA ASP A 443 -10.74 -29.31 13.70
C ASP A 443 -12.00 -29.38 14.58
N VAL A 444 -13.17 -29.61 13.99
CA VAL A 444 -14.35 -30.13 14.70
C VAL A 444 -15.18 -31.06 13.79
N GLY A 445 -15.10 -32.35 14.09
CA GLY A 445 -16.31 -33.15 14.36
C GLY A 445 -16.99 -33.86 13.18
N ASP A 446 -16.48 -35.04 12.87
CA ASP A 446 -17.21 -36.15 12.26
C ASP A 446 -18.45 -36.54 13.09
N VAL A 447 -19.64 -36.45 12.49
CA VAL A 447 -20.79 -37.31 12.84
C VAL A 447 -21.64 -37.54 11.57
N GLY A 448 -21.60 -38.77 11.07
CA GLY A 448 -22.31 -39.19 9.86
C GLY A 448 -23.81 -39.46 10.03
N ALA A 449 -24.47 -39.71 8.89
CA ALA A 449 -25.34 -40.86 8.64
C ALA A 449 -25.96 -40.77 7.23
N ASP A 450 -25.77 -41.86 6.48
CA ASP A 450 -26.60 -42.48 5.44
C ASP A 450 -27.83 -41.74 4.90
N ASP A 451 -27.96 -41.64 3.57
CA ASP A 451 -29.00 -42.39 2.85
C ASP A 451 -28.68 -42.54 1.34
N THR A 452 -29.40 -43.47 0.74
CA THR A 452 -29.13 -44.34 -0.40
C THR A 452 -29.90 -43.94 -1.67
N GLY A 453 -29.48 -44.51 -2.81
CA GLY A 453 -30.34 -44.76 -3.98
C GLY A 453 -29.84 -44.12 -5.28
N ASP A 454 -29.20 -44.87 -6.17
CA ASP A 454 -29.80 -45.59 -7.33
C ASP A 454 -30.06 -44.62 -8.52
N SER A 455 -29.44 -44.73 -9.69
CA SER A 455 -29.51 -45.87 -10.61
C SER A 455 -28.70 -45.61 -11.90
N ASP A 456 -28.34 -46.73 -12.53
CA ASP A 456 -27.83 -47.01 -13.88
C ASP A 456 -28.02 -45.97 -15.01
N ASP A 457 -27.02 -45.84 -15.92
CA ASP A 457 -27.08 -46.53 -17.22
C ASP A 457 -25.81 -46.40 -18.10
N THR A 458 -25.19 -47.57 -18.33
CA THR A 458 -24.59 -48.15 -19.55
C THR A 458 -23.97 -47.31 -20.70
N ALA A 459 -22.64 -47.47 -20.82
CA ALA A 459 -21.84 -48.01 -21.95
C ALA A 459 -22.12 -47.65 -23.43
N GLY A 460 -21.05 -47.27 -24.16
CA GLY A 460 -20.97 -47.38 -25.62
C GLY A 460 -19.70 -46.84 -26.33
N THR A 461 -18.64 -47.64 -26.35
CA THR A 461 -17.74 -47.97 -27.50
C THR A 461 -17.06 -46.89 -28.38
N ASP A 462 -15.73 -46.85 -28.28
CA ASP A 462 -14.67 -47.13 -29.29
C ASP A 462 -14.69 -46.57 -30.75
N ASP A 463 -13.51 -46.04 -31.09
CA ASP A 463 -12.66 -46.25 -32.30
C ASP A 463 -12.66 -45.26 -33.51
N VAL A 464 -11.57 -44.48 -33.57
CA VAL A 464 -10.52 -44.29 -34.63
C VAL A 464 -10.87 -44.21 -36.14
N GLY A 465 -10.24 -43.23 -36.81
CA GLY A 465 -9.84 -43.21 -38.23
C GLY A 465 -9.99 -41.81 -38.87
N ASP A 466 -8.97 -40.96 -38.96
CA ASP A 466 -7.83 -40.91 -39.90
C ASP A 466 -8.11 -40.23 -41.28
N ASP A 467 -7.10 -39.48 -41.70
CA ASP A 467 -6.69 -39.08 -43.07
C ASP A 467 -7.17 -37.75 -43.74
N SER A 468 -6.26 -36.76 -43.64
CA SER A 468 -5.50 -36.09 -44.73
C SER A 468 -6.10 -35.15 -45.80
N THR A 469 -5.18 -34.26 -46.21
CA THR A 469 -5.10 -33.39 -47.42
C THR A 469 -5.87 -32.06 -47.35
N GLY A 470 -5.36 -30.90 -47.76
CA GLY A 470 -4.12 -30.49 -48.41
C GLY A 470 -4.33 -29.13 -49.10
N ASP A 471 -3.29 -28.29 -49.03
CA ASP A 471 -2.84 -27.29 -50.01
C ASP A 471 -3.57 -25.93 -50.26
N ALA A 472 -2.69 -24.90 -50.26
CA ALA A 472 -2.64 -23.62 -50.98
C ALA A 472 -3.80 -22.61 -51.03
N GLY A 473 -3.48 -21.35 -50.72
CA GLY A 473 -4.20 -20.20 -51.25
C GLY A 473 -3.89 -18.85 -50.60
N THR A 474 -2.79 -18.22 -51.00
CA THR A 474 -2.48 -16.79 -50.80
C THR A 474 -3.64 -15.89 -51.25
N THR A 475 -3.98 -14.83 -50.51
CA THR A 475 -4.19 -13.47 -51.06
C THR A 475 -4.44 -12.42 -49.97
N ASP A 476 -3.91 -11.24 -50.25
CA ASP A 476 -3.90 -9.99 -49.50
C ASP A 476 -5.25 -9.52 -48.95
N GLY A 477 -5.18 -8.86 -47.79
CA GLY A 477 -6.28 -8.06 -47.24
C GLY A 477 -5.77 -7.07 -46.21
N GLN A 478 -5.20 -5.95 -46.69
CA GLN A 478 -5.00 -4.74 -45.89
C GLN A 478 -6.33 -4.34 -45.23
N VAL A 479 -6.34 -4.19 -43.91
CA VAL A 479 -7.40 -3.45 -43.19
C VAL A 479 -6.77 -2.19 -42.64
N THR A 480 -7.27 -1.07 -43.17
CA THR A 480 -6.87 0.29 -42.87
C THR A 480 -7.49 0.77 -41.56
N MET A 481 -6.70 1.53 -40.79
CA MET A 481 -7.15 2.40 -39.70
C MET A 481 -8.27 3.33 -40.17
N GLY A 482 -9.38 3.32 -39.44
CA GLY A 482 -10.50 4.22 -39.62
C GLY A 482 -11.56 3.87 -38.61
N ASP A 483 -11.23 4.12 -37.33
CA ASP A 483 -12.12 4.48 -36.23
C ASP A 483 -11.30 4.36 -34.94
N PHE A 484 -10.70 5.49 -34.55
CA PHE A 484 -10.29 5.79 -33.17
C PHE A 484 -11.40 6.59 -32.53
#